data_AF-A0A2P5XZ47-F1
#
_entry.id   AF-A0A2P5XZ47-F1
#
_cell.length_a   1.000
_cell.length_b   1.000
_cell.length_c   1.000
_cell.angle_alpha   90.00
_cell.angle_beta   90.00
_cell.angle_gamma   90.00
#
_symmetry.space_group_name_H-M   'P 1'
#
loop_
_entity.id
_entity.type
_entity.pdbx_description
1 polymer ?
#
loop_
_entity_poly.entity_id
_entity_poly.type
_entity_poly.pdbx_seq_one_letter_code
_entity_poly.pdbx_strand_id
1 'polypeptide(L)'
;MEGFFCHTHNAAWHTLHNIICGTSTKLDRYLDVVRDRMKCDVNIFHGKDDEVIPLECSFNVQKKIPRARVKVVENKDHITIVVGRQKVFARELEEIWNRSSRSH
;
A
#
# COMPACT_ATOMS: atom_id res chain seq x y z
N MET A 1 -16.52 34.74 8.20
CA MET A 1 -15.50 34.15 7.31
C MET A 1 -14.07 34.23 7.88
N GLU A 2 -13.84 34.99 8.96
CA GLU A 2 -12.51 35.12 9.60
C GLU A 2 -12.14 34.00 10.59
N GLY A 3 -13.09 33.17 11.04
CA GLY A 3 -12.83 32.09 12.01
C GLY A 3 -12.20 30.82 11.42
N PHE A 4 -12.13 30.67 10.10
CA PHE A 4 -11.65 29.45 9.43
C PHE A 4 -10.14 29.44 9.14
N PHE A 5 -9.45 30.58 9.34
CA PHE A 5 -8.03 30.76 9.04
C PHE A 5 -7.15 30.94 10.28
N CYS A 6 -7.72 30.88 11.49
CA CYS A 6 -7.00 31.03 12.76
C CYS A 6 -6.38 29.71 13.27
N HIS A 7 -6.02 28.79 12.39
CA HIS A 7 -5.15 27.68 12.78
C HIS A 7 -3.72 28.23 12.86
N THR A 8 -3.22 28.40 14.08
CA THR A 8 -1.86 28.88 14.33
C THR A 8 -0.86 28.04 13.54
N HIS A 9 0.17 28.68 12.97
CA HIS A 9 1.31 28.03 12.30
C HIS A 9 1.83 26.82 13.11
N ASN A 10 1.72 26.86 14.44
CA ASN A 10 2.06 25.76 15.33
C ASN A 10 1.21 24.49 15.12
N ALA A 11 -0.11 24.61 14.95
CA ALA A 11 -1.00 23.47 14.69
C ALA A 11 -0.74 22.84 13.31
N ALA A 12 -0.51 23.68 12.29
CA ALA A 12 -0.11 23.22 10.96
C ALA A 12 1.28 22.53 11.00
N TRP A 13 2.23 23.10 11.73
CA TRP A 13 3.57 22.54 11.94
C TRP A 13 3.54 21.18 12.65
N HIS A 14 2.80 21.05 13.74
CA HIS A 14 2.67 19.79 14.46
C HIS A 14 1.98 18.72 13.61
N THR A 15 0.96 19.07 12.83
CA THR A 15 0.32 18.14 11.89
C THR A 15 1.32 17.67 10.83
N LEU A 16 2.06 18.60 10.22
CA LEU A 16 3.09 18.28 9.24
C LEU A 16 4.17 17.36 9.81
N HIS A 17 4.85 17.79 10.88
CA HIS A 17 5.99 17.07 11.44
C HIS A 17 5.60 15.73 12.08
N ASN A 18 4.53 15.71 12.90
CA ASN A 18 4.19 14.50 13.65
C ASN A 18 3.40 13.50 12.80
N ILE A 19 2.48 13.98 11.97
CA ILE A 19 1.55 13.11 11.25
C ILE A 19 2.08 12.82 9.86
N ILE A 20 2.41 13.83 9.05
CA ILE A 20 2.87 13.59 7.67
C ILE A 20 4.29 13.02 7.66
N CYS A 21 5.26 13.78 8.19
CA CYS A 21 6.68 13.38 8.17
C CYS A 21 6.97 12.22 9.14
N GLY A 22 6.40 12.29 10.34
CA GLY A 22 6.59 11.26 11.37
C GLY A 22 6.02 9.91 10.96
N THR A 23 4.80 9.86 10.40
CA THR A 23 4.20 8.60 9.91
C THR A 23 4.91 8.10 8.67
N SER A 24 5.28 8.99 7.73
CA SER A 24 6.05 8.61 6.54
C SER A 24 7.38 7.94 6.90
N THR A 25 8.14 8.53 7.84
CA THR A 25 9.40 7.94 8.33
C THR A 25 9.20 6.56 8.96
N LYS A 26 8.11 6.37 9.73
CA LYS A 26 7.80 5.07 10.34
C LYS A 26 7.43 4.02 9.29
N LEU A 27 6.61 4.39 8.30
CA LEU A 27 6.22 3.51 7.19
C LEU A 27 7.44 3.08 6.39
N ASP A 28 8.36 4.01 6.09
CA ASP A 28 9.59 3.70 5.37
C ASP A 28 10.43 2.65 6.11
N ARG A 29 10.58 2.82 7.44
CA ARG A 29 11.28 1.86 8.29
C ARG A 29 10.58 0.51 8.37
N TYR A 30 9.24 0.46 8.33
CA TYR A 30 8.52 -0.81 8.27
C TYR A 30 8.76 -1.54 6.96
N LEU A 31 8.78 -0.83 5.83
CA LEU A 31 9.11 -1.41 4.53
C LEU A 31 10.56 -1.91 4.48
N ASP A 32 11.51 -1.25 5.15
CA ASP A 32 12.88 -1.76 5.30
C ASP A 32 12.93 -3.07 6.09
N VAL A 33 12.15 -3.19 7.17
CA VAL A 33 12.04 -4.45 7.93
C VAL A 33 11.48 -5.56 7.06
N VAL A 34 10.44 -5.28 6.28
CA VAL A 34 9.92 -6.24 5.31
C VAL A 34 11.03 -6.61 4.32
N ARG A 35 11.69 -5.63 3.68
CA ARG A 35 12.76 -5.86 2.71
C ARG A 35 13.89 -6.75 3.26
N ASP A 36 14.46 -6.38 4.40
CA ASP A 36 15.76 -6.92 4.82
C ASP A 36 15.65 -8.10 5.78
N ARG A 37 14.57 -8.17 6.56
CA ARG A 37 14.45 -9.13 7.67
C ARG A 37 13.45 -10.24 7.42
N MET A 38 12.42 -9.98 6.62
CA MET A 38 11.38 -10.98 6.33
C MET A 38 11.74 -11.80 5.10
N LYS A 39 11.47 -13.11 5.14
CA LYS A 39 11.67 -14.03 4.02
C LYS A 39 10.37 -14.41 3.30
N CYS A 40 9.26 -13.74 3.62
CA CYS A 40 7.97 -14.00 3.00
C CYS A 40 7.87 -13.40 1.59
N ASP A 41 7.06 -14.05 0.76
CA ASP A 41 6.56 -13.47 -0.49
C ASP A 41 5.69 -12.25 -0.20
N VAL A 42 5.82 -11.21 -1.03
CA VAL A 42 5.02 -10.00 -0.95
C VAL A 42 4.22 -9.87 -2.24
N ASN A 43 2.89 -9.82 -2.13
CA ASN A 43 1.99 -9.66 -3.28
C ASN A 43 1.14 -8.41 -3.05
N ILE A 44 1.05 -7.54 -4.06
CA ILE A 44 0.31 -6.29 -4.03
C ILE A 44 -0.71 -6.33 -5.16
N PHE A 45 -1.98 -6.16 -4.83
CA PHE A 45 -3.05 -6.02 -5.82
C PHE A 45 -3.44 -4.55 -5.88
N HIS A 46 -3.49 -3.99 -7.09
CA HIS A 46 -3.82 -2.59 -7.29
C HIS A 46 -4.81 -2.46 -8.45
N GLY A 47 -5.89 -1.71 -8.27
CA GLY A 47 -6.87 -1.45 -9.32
C GLY A 47 -6.35 -0.38 -10.27
N LYS A 48 -6.35 -0.61 -11.58
CA LYS A 48 -5.81 0.36 -12.54
C LYS A 48 -6.47 1.73 -12.48
N ASP A 49 -7.75 1.76 -12.11
CA ASP A 49 -8.59 2.95 -12.05
C ASP A 49 -8.78 3.41 -10.59
N ASP A 50 -7.83 3.09 -9.70
CA ASP A 50 -7.81 3.58 -8.32
C ASP A 50 -7.53 5.09 -8.30
N GLU A 51 -8.53 5.87 -7.88
CA GLU A 51 -8.44 7.33 -7.71
C GLU A 51 -8.04 7.75 -6.28
N VAL A 52 -7.97 6.81 -5.34
CA VAL A 52 -7.61 7.06 -3.94
C VAL A 52 -6.09 6.99 -3.74
N ILE A 53 -5.45 5.99 -4.35
CA ILE A 53 -4.01 5.77 -4.27
C ILE A 53 -3.45 5.67 -5.69
N PRO A 54 -2.49 6.52 -6.10
CA PRO A 54 -1.87 6.41 -7.40
C PRO A 54 -1.19 5.05 -7.59
N LEU A 55 -1.33 4.47 -8.79
CA LEU A 55 -0.69 3.20 -9.17
C LEU A 55 0.83 3.20 -8.96
N GLU A 56 1.48 4.36 -9.12
CA GLU A 56 2.91 4.53 -8.87
C GLU A 56 3.31 4.14 -7.45
N CYS A 57 2.46 4.33 -6.44
CA CYS A 57 2.75 3.97 -5.06
C CYS A 57 3.04 2.46 -4.93
N SER A 58 2.29 1.60 -5.63
CA SER A 58 2.53 0.14 -5.62
C SER A 58 3.85 -0.23 -6.30
N PHE A 59 4.20 0.44 -7.39
CA PHE A 59 5.50 0.25 -8.05
C PHE A 59 6.67 0.79 -7.21
N ASN A 60 6.48 1.88 -6.47
CA ASN A 60 7.47 2.40 -5.53
C ASN A 60 7.74 1.41 -4.39
N VAL A 61 6.70 0.73 -3.88
CA VAL A 61 6.88 -0.39 -2.93
C VAL A 61 7.67 -1.53 -3.57
N GLN A 62 7.36 -1.92 -4.81
CA GLN A 62 8.12 -2.95 -5.53
C GLN A 62 9.58 -2.56 -5.76
N LYS A 63 9.85 -1.31 -6.09
CA LYS A 63 11.22 -0.79 -6.25
C LYS A 63 11.99 -0.87 -4.92
N LYS A 64 11.34 -0.58 -3.79
CA LYS A 64 11.95 -0.70 -2.45
C LYS A 64 12.08 -2.15 -2.01
N ILE A 65 11.14 -3.03 -2.35
CA ILE A 65 11.12 -4.46 -1.98
C ILE A 65 11.14 -5.29 -3.28
N PRO A 66 12.32 -5.63 -3.83
CA PRO A 66 12.42 -6.24 -5.18
C PRO A 66 11.68 -7.56 -5.35
N ARG A 67 11.42 -8.30 -4.27
CA ARG A 67 10.65 -9.54 -4.28
C ARG A 67 9.13 -9.33 -4.26
N ALA A 68 8.66 -8.11 -4.14
CA ALA A 68 7.23 -7.81 -4.19
C ALA A 68 6.70 -7.96 -5.62
N ARG A 69 5.54 -8.61 -5.75
CA ARG A 69 4.85 -8.82 -7.02
C ARG A 69 3.63 -7.92 -7.07
N VAL A 70 3.65 -6.92 -7.97
CA VAL A 70 2.51 -6.05 -8.21
C VAL A 70 1.64 -6.67 -9.30
N LYS A 71 0.36 -6.90 -8.98
CA LYS A 71 -0.68 -7.28 -9.92
C LYS A 71 -1.62 -6.11 -10.12
N VAL A 72 -1.56 -5.50 -11.29
CA VAL A 72 -2.52 -4.48 -11.72
C VAL A 72 -3.78 -5.18 -12.23
N VAL A 73 -4.94 -4.77 -11.72
CA VAL A 73 -6.23 -5.32 -12.11
C VAL A 73 -6.98 -4.28 -12.94
N GLU A 74 -7.19 -4.60 -14.20
CA GLU A 74 -7.89 -3.75 -15.18
C GLU A 74 -9.37 -3.53 -14.81
N ASN A 75 -9.90 -2.34 -15.08
CA ASN A 75 -11.30 -1.96 -14.86
C ASN A 75 -11.72 -2.08 -13.38
N LYS A 76 -10.81 -1.80 -12.46
CA LYS A 76 -11.00 -1.87 -11.00
C LYS A 76 -10.40 -0.66 -10.30
N ASP A 77 -11.06 -0.25 -9.25
CA ASP A 77 -10.69 0.81 -8.32
C ASP A 77 -10.29 0.23 -6.94
N HIS A 78 -10.02 1.12 -5.98
CA HIS A 78 -9.62 0.80 -4.60
C HIS A 78 -10.49 -0.25 -3.89
N ILE A 79 -11.79 -0.27 -4.18
CA ILE A 79 -12.79 -1.13 -3.53
C ILE A 79 -13.07 -2.35 -4.40
N THR A 80 -13.23 -2.15 -5.71
CA THR A 80 -13.65 -3.20 -6.65
C THR A 80 -12.54 -4.18 -6.99
N ILE A 81 -11.29 -3.95 -6.55
CA ILE A 81 -10.28 -5.02 -6.52
C ILE A 81 -10.77 -6.25 -5.73
N VAL A 82 -11.64 -6.07 -4.73
CA VAL A 82 -12.24 -7.17 -3.95
C VAL A 82 -13.74 -7.28 -4.19
N VAL A 83 -14.49 -6.18 -4.05
CA VAL A 83 -15.96 -6.21 -4.13
C VAL A 83 -16.41 -6.55 -5.54
N GLY A 84 -17.24 -7.60 -5.68
CA GLY A 84 -17.68 -8.13 -6.97
C GLY A 84 -16.67 -9.09 -7.63
N ARG A 85 -15.49 -9.27 -7.04
CA ARG A 85 -14.44 -10.19 -7.51
C ARG A 85 -14.09 -11.28 -6.49
N GLN A 86 -14.88 -11.46 -5.43
CA GLN A 86 -14.51 -12.26 -4.26
C GLN A 86 -14.09 -13.70 -4.62
N LYS A 87 -14.81 -14.38 -5.52
CA LYS A 87 -14.44 -15.75 -5.96
C LYS A 87 -13.12 -15.78 -6.72
N VAL A 88 -12.88 -14.80 -7.60
CA VAL A 88 -11.64 -14.69 -8.37
C VAL A 88 -10.49 -14.34 -7.43
N PHE A 89 -10.69 -13.37 -6.56
CA PHE A 89 -9.70 -12.94 -5.58
C PHE A 89 -9.34 -14.07 -4.61
N ALA A 90 -10.32 -14.83 -4.11
CA ALA A 90 -10.05 -16.00 -3.28
C ALA A 90 -9.15 -17.03 -3.99
N ARG A 91 -9.42 -17.34 -5.26
CA ARG A 91 -8.57 -18.23 -6.05
C ARG A 91 -7.15 -17.67 -6.25
N GLU A 92 -7.02 -16.37 -6.51
CA GLU A 92 -5.71 -15.71 -6.60
C GLU A 92 -4.91 -15.84 -5.29
N LEU A 93 -5.60 -15.77 -4.14
CA LEU A 93 -4.98 -15.98 -2.84
C LEU A 93 -4.61 -17.46 -2.61
N GLU A 94 -5.47 -18.42 -2.97
CA GLU A 94 -5.17 -19.85 -2.92
C GLU A 94 -3.91 -20.19 -3.74
N GLU A 95 -3.76 -19.60 -4.93
CA GLU A 95 -2.56 -19.76 -5.75
C GLU A 95 -1.30 -19.19 -5.06
N ILE A 96 -1.41 -18.06 -4.36
CA ILE A 96 -0.31 -17.50 -3.55
C ILE A 96 0.06 -18.48 -2.41
N TRP A 97 -0.93 -18.97 -1.66
CA TRP A 97 -0.70 -19.93 -0.57
C TRP A 97 -0.06 -21.23 -1.04
N ASN A 98 -0.57 -21.79 -2.14
CA ASN A 98 -0.03 -23.03 -2.72
C ASN A 98 1.40 -22.90 -3.23
N ARG A 99 1.81 -21.70 -3.68
CA ARG A 99 3.21 -21.45 -4.05
C ARG A 99 4.09 -21.35 -2.80
N SER A 100 3.61 -20.67 -1.76
CA SER A 100 4.34 -20.53 -0.50
C SER A 100 4.56 -21.88 0.20
N SER A 101 3.57 -22.77 0.19
CA SER A 101 3.69 -24.09 0.83
C SER A 101 4.68 -25.04 0.12
N ARG A 102 4.98 -24.80 -1.17
CA ARG A 102 5.98 -25.57 -1.94
C ARG A 102 7.41 -25.04 -1.81
N SER A 103 7.59 -23.87 -1.21
CA SER A 103 8.89 -23.23 -1.00
C SER A 103 9.52 -23.53 0.38
N HIS A 104 8.96 -24.53 1.09
CA HIS A 104 9.54 -25.14 2.29
C HIS A 104 9.93 -26.59 2.01
#